data_AF-A0A3M7PUY4-F1
#
_entry.id   AF-A0A3M7PUY4-F1
#
_cell.length_a   1.000
_cell.length_b   1.000
_cell.length_c   1.000
_cell.angle_alpha   90.00
_cell.angle_beta   90.00
_cell.angle_gamma   90.00
#
_symmetry.space_group_name_H-M   'P 1'
#
loop_
_entity.id
_entity.type
_entity.pdbx_description
1 polymer ?
#
loop_
_entity_poly.entity_id
_entity_poly.type
_entity_poly.pdbx_seq_one_letter_code
_entity_poly.pdbx_strand_id
1 'polypeptide(L)'
;YINKYTNELEQWLIKWKMKISVEKSCSVVFSRYKKESDNLNLKIYGNRIVSQKEIKFLGIKFDSKLNFNILVDEIKERCNKRLHIIKILSNKKWGLNQNTLGNLYKSLVGAILDYSFPCLNSFSENNIKKLQAIQNTAVRSILKLKYDTPSNIVHHEAFNKLKLLTVSNRLFELSERYVGTGLSHSISYTKK
;
A
#
# COMPACT_ATOMS: atom_id res chain seq x y z
N TYR A 1 -1.56 16.55 29.22
CA TYR A 1 -0.51 16.87 28.23
C TYR A 1 -1.11 17.07 26.84
N ILE A 2 -1.51 16.03 26.09
CA ILE A 2 -1.87 16.14 24.66
C ILE A 2 -2.96 17.20 24.35
N ASN A 3 -3.97 17.37 25.21
CA ASN A 3 -5.03 18.39 25.02
C ASN A 3 -4.53 19.85 25.10
N LYS A 4 -3.24 20.11 25.38
CA LYS A 4 -2.62 21.42 25.15
C LYS A 4 -2.49 21.68 23.64
N TYR A 5 -1.98 20.70 22.89
CA TYR A 5 -1.77 20.81 21.45
C TYR A 5 -3.07 20.86 20.65
N THR A 6 -4.17 20.28 21.14
CA THR A 6 -5.50 20.45 20.52
C THR A 6 -5.95 21.90 20.61
N ASN A 7 -5.77 22.56 21.76
CA ASN A 7 -6.13 23.97 21.94
C ASN A 7 -5.23 24.90 21.09
N GLU A 8 -3.93 24.60 20.98
CA GLU A 8 -3.00 25.33 20.10
C GLU A 8 -3.38 25.17 18.62
N LEU A 9 -3.77 23.95 18.20
CA LEU A 9 -4.30 23.67 16.87
C LEU A 9 -5.62 24.42 16.61
N GLU A 10 -6.53 24.48 17.59
CA GLU A 10 -7.77 25.26 17.48
C GLU A 10 -7.50 26.76 17.28
N GLN A 11 -6.56 27.35 18.02
CA GLN A 11 -6.19 28.75 17.81
C GLN A 11 -5.52 28.99 16.45
N TRP A 12 -4.68 28.06 15.98
CA TRP A 12 -4.11 28.12 14.64
C TRP A 12 -5.20 28.06 13.56
N LEU A 13 -6.16 27.14 13.68
CA LEU A 13 -7.30 27.02 12.75
C LEU A 13 -8.15 28.29 12.72
N ILE A 14 -8.45 28.89 13.88
CA ILE A 14 -9.17 30.16 13.99
C ILE A 14 -8.41 31.28 13.28
N LYS A 15 -7.08 31.40 13.50
CA LYS A 15 -6.22 32.39 12.83
C LYS A 15 -6.28 32.28 11.31
N TRP A 16 -6.34 31.07 10.76
CA TRP A 16 -6.45 30.80 9.32
C TRP A 16 -7.90 30.67 8.81
N LYS A 17 -8.92 30.97 9.63
CA LYS A 17 -10.35 30.87 9.30
C LYS A 17 -10.79 29.46 8.83
N MET A 18 -10.12 28.42 9.33
CA MET A 18 -10.41 27.01 9.06
C MET A 18 -11.20 26.37 10.20
N LYS A 19 -11.95 25.28 9.91
CA LYS A 19 -12.70 24.51 10.91
C LYS A 19 -12.56 23.00 10.66
N ILE A 20 -12.23 22.24 11.70
CA ILE A 20 -12.20 20.77 11.65
C ILE A 20 -13.62 20.20 11.72
N SER A 21 -13.90 19.17 10.91
CA SER A 21 -15.10 18.33 11.03
C SER A 21 -14.84 17.23 12.06
N VAL A 22 -15.37 17.43 13.29
CA VAL A 22 -15.18 16.49 14.41
C VAL A 22 -15.73 15.11 14.08
N GLU A 23 -16.88 15.03 13.41
CA GLU A 23 -17.51 13.78 12.94
C GLU A 23 -16.62 12.93 12.01
N LYS A 24 -15.73 13.60 11.25
CA LYS A 24 -14.77 12.95 10.34
C LYS A 24 -13.40 12.73 10.99
N SER A 25 -13.25 13.08 12.27
CA SER A 25 -12.01 13.00 13.03
C SER A 25 -12.06 11.83 14.02
N CYS A 26 -11.10 10.93 13.93
CA CYS A 26 -10.86 9.88 14.92
C CYS A 26 -9.40 9.91 15.38
N SER A 27 -9.13 9.27 16.52
CA SER A 27 -7.77 9.06 17.02
C SER A 27 -7.42 7.58 16.99
N VAL A 28 -6.18 7.27 16.61
CA VAL A 28 -5.62 5.91 16.68
C VAL A 28 -4.28 6.00 17.38
N VAL A 29 -4.08 5.17 18.40
CA VAL A 29 -2.78 4.98 19.05
C VAL A 29 -2.08 3.82 18.37
N PHE A 30 -0.97 4.10 17.69
CA PHE A 30 -0.13 3.06 17.10
C PHE A 30 0.87 2.55 18.14
N SER A 31 0.59 1.39 18.75
CA SER A 31 1.50 0.71 19.67
C SER A 31 1.35 -0.80 19.60
N ARG A 32 2.47 -1.50 19.82
CA ARG A 32 2.48 -2.96 20.00
C ARG A 32 2.10 -3.37 21.43
N TYR A 33 2.11 -2.44 22.39
CA TYR A 33 1.85 -2.69 23.80
C TYR A 33 0.41 -2.35 24.20
N LYS A 34 -0.26 -3.28 24.89
CA LYS A 34 -1.69 -3.20 25.23
C LYS A 34 -2.03 -2.17 26.33
N LYS A 35 -1.04 -1.57 27.01
CA LYS A 35 -1.27 -0.62 28.11
C LYS A 35 -1.49 0.84 27.66
N GLU A 36 -1.17 1.18 26.41
CA GLU A 36 -1.13 2.57 25.93
C GLU A 36 -2.34 2.98 25.08
N SER A 37 -3.13 2.01 24.58
CA SER A 37 -4.26 2.26 23.67
C SER A 37 -5.50 2.86 24.33
N ASP A 38 -5.60 2.77 25.66
CA ASP A 38 -6.88 2.84 26.35
C ASP A 38 -7.10 4.23 26.99
N ASN A 39 -8.05 4.97 26.43
CA ASN A 39 -8.61 6.23 26.96
C ASN A 39 -7.75 7.51 26.91
N LEU A 40 -7.12 7.80 25.76
CA LEU A 40 -6.82 9.21 25.42
C LEU A 40 -8.13 10.01 25.27
N ASN A 41 -8.46 10.83 26.27
CA ASN A 41 -9.64 11.71 26.27
C ASN A 41 -9.37 13.00 25.46
N LEU A 42 -9.11 12.83 24.17
CA LEU A 42 -8.86 13.95 23.24
C LEU A 42 -10.15 14.71 22.96
N LYS A 43 -10.06 16.04 22.91
CA LYS A 43 -11.17 16.93 22.59
C LYS A 43 -10.77 17.95 21.53
N ILE A 44 -11.70 18.27 20.63
CA ILE A 44 -11.62 19.40 19.69
C ILE A 44 -12.94 20.17 19.75
N TYR A 45 -12.88 21.49 19.92
CA TYR A 45 -14.03 22.38 20.15
C TYR A 45 -14.90 21.87 21.33
N GLY A 46 -14.27 21.37 22.39
CA GLY A 46 -14.92 20.73 23.56
C GLY A 46 -15.46 19.31 23.33
N ASN A 47 -15.71 18.91 22.08
CA ASN A 47 -16.25 17.60 21.71
C ASN A 47 -15.19 16.50 21.77
N ARG A 48 -15.54 15.32 22.29
CA ARG A 48 -14.61 14.18 22.41
C ARG A 48 -14.37 13.51 21.04
N ILE A 49 -13.10 13.30 20.68
CA ILE A 49 -12.71 12.52 19.49
C ILE A 49 -12.92 11.03 19.77
N VAL A 50 -13.48 10.30 18.79
CA VAL A 50 -13.64 8.84 18.88
C VAL A 50 -12.30 8.14 18.71
N SER A 51 -11.89 7.33 19.69
CA SER A 51 -10.73 6.45 19.57
C SER A 51 -11.09 5.19 18.78
N GLN A 52 -10.24 4.81 17.83
CA GLN A 52 -10.41 3.67 16.93
C GLN A 52 -9.16 2.79 16.92
N LYS A 53 -9.33 1.51 16.56
CA LYS A 53 -8.22 0.53 16.43
C LYS A 53 -7.72 0.38 14.98
N GLU A 54 -8.47 0.92 14.03
CA GLU A 54 -8.16 0.94 12.60
C GLU A 54 -8.56 2.30 12.03
N ILE A 55 -7.78 2.81 11.08
CA ILE A 55 -8.11 4.05 10.34
C ILE A 55 -7.79 3.87 8.85
N LYS A 56 -8.61 4.46 7.98
CA LYS A 56 -8.37 4.52 6.54
C LYS A 56 -7.83 5.90 6.15
N PHE A 57 -6.54 5.98 5.86
CA PHE A 57 -5.87 7.21 5.44
C PHE A 57 -5.35 7.06 4.00
N LEU A 58 -5.66 8.02 3.13
CA LEU A 58 -5.32 7.98 1.69
C LEU A 58 -5.64 6.62 1.03
N GLY A 59 -6.81 6.06 1.33
CA GLY A 59 -7.25 4.77 0.78
C GLY A 59 -6.61 3.52 1.40
N ILE A 60 -5.53 3.66 2.16
CA ILE A 60 -4.82 2.59 2.88
C ILE A 60 -5.42 2.42 4.28
N LYS A 61 -5.67 1.17 4.71
CA LYS A 61 -6.03 0.87 6.10
C LYS A 61 -4.77 0.62 6.95
N PHE A 62 -4.74 1.26 8.12
CA PHE A 62 -3.73 1.09 9.16
C PHE A 62 -4.38 0.50 10.40
N ASP A 63 -3.83 -0.60 10.91
CA ASP A 63 -4.21 -1.18 12.20
C ASP A 63 -3.33 -0.60 13.34
N SER A 64 -3.85 -0.59 14.57
CA SER A 64 -3.14 -0.01 15.72
C SER A 64 -1.82 -0.69 16.09
N LYS A 65 -1.52 -1.88 15.55
CA LYS A 65 -0.23 -2.58 15.75
C LYS A 65 0.74 -2.41 14.56
N LEU A 66 0.29 -1.76 13.48
CA LEU A 66 1.00 -1.65 12.20
C LEU A 66 1.50 -3.01 11.68
N ASN A 67 0.61 -4.00 11.69
CA ASN A 67 0.88 -5.35 11.18
C ASN A 67 0.50 -5.53 9.69
N PHE A 68 -0.35 -4.65 9.16
CA PHE A 68 -0.76 -4.56 7.76
C PHE A 68 -1.37 -5.83 7.14
N ASN A 69 -1.75 -6.85 7.92
CA ASN A 69 -2.39 -8.06 7.39
C ASN A 69 -3.71 -7.72 6.67
N ILE A 70 -4.52 -6.83 7.26
CA ILE A 70 -5.79 -6.36 6.69
C ILE A 70 -5.55 -5.68 5.34
N LEU A 71 -4.55 -4.78 5.25
CA LEU A 71 -4.18 -4.12 4.00
C LEU A 71 -3.75 -5.13 2.92
N VAL A 72 -2.93 -6.12 3.29
CA VAL A 72 -2.41 -7.13 2.37
C VAL A 72 -3.52 -8.04 1.86
N ASP A 73 -4.50 -8.38 2.70
CA ASP A 73 -5.64 -9.20 2.29
C ASP A 73 -6.67 -8.38 1.47
N GLU A 74 -6.85 -7.07 1.72
CA GLU A 74 -7.60 -6.15 0.83
C GLU A 74 -6.92 -5.97 -0.54
N ILE A 75 -5.59 -5.80 -0.56
CA ILE A 75 -4.78 -5.77 -1.79
C ILE A 75 -4.98 -7.09 -2.56
N LYS A 76 -4.87 -8.23 -1.88
CA LYS A 76 -5.06 -9.56 -2.46
C LYS A 76 -6.45 -9.72 -3.09
N GLU A 77 -7.51 -9.27 -2.44
CA GLU A 77 -8.87 -9.31 -2.99
C GLU A 77 -8.99 -8.45 -4.27
N ARG A 78 -8.53 -7.18 -4.21
CA ARG A 78 -8.57 -6.24 -5.34
C ARG A 78 -7.75 -6.73 -6.53
N CYS A 79 -6.57 -7.28 -6.27
CA CYS A 79 -5.70 -7.86 -7.29
C CYS A 79 -6.32 -9.13 -7.90
N ASN A 80 -6.91 -10.03 -7.11
CA ASN A 80 -7.52 -11.26 -7.62
C ASN A 80 -8.69 -10.99 -8.57
N LYS A 81 -9.54 -9.99 -8.27
CA LYS A 81 -10.64 -9.57 -9.16
C LYS A 81 -10.12 -9.14 -10.54
N ARG A 82 -9.05 -8.34 -10.59
CA ARG A 82 -8.41 -7.92 -11.85
C ARG A 82 -7.61 -9.05 -12.53
N LEU A 83 -7.00 -9.94 -11.76
CA LEU A 83 -6.25 -11.09 -12.26
C LEU A 83 -7.15 -12.11 -12.97
N HIS A 84 -8.43 -12.21 -12.57
CA HIS A 84 -9.43 -13.00 -13.30
C HIS A 84 -9.63 -12.48 -14.74
N ILE A 85 -9.68 -11.16 -14.95
CA ILE A 85 -9.75 -10.55 -16.28
C ILE A 85 -8.51 -10.92 -17.13
N ILE A 86 -7.32 -10.84 -16.53
CA ILE A 86 -6.06 -11.24 -17.20
C ILE A 86 -6.08 -12.74 -17.57
N LYS A 87 -6.64 -13.62 -16.73
CA LYS A 87 -6.82 -15.05 -17.04
C LYS A 87 -7.74 -15.26 -18.25
N ILE A 88 -8.87 -14.54 -18.33
CA ILE A 88 -9.82 -14.62 -19.46
C ILE A 88 -9.15 -14.14 -20.76
N LEU A 89 -8.54 -12.95 -20.74
CA LEU A 89 -7.86 -12.36 -21.91
C LEU A 89 -6.62 -13.16 -22.35
N SER A 90 -6.12 -14.04 -21.49
CA SER A 90 -5.04 -14.99 -21.79
C SER A 90 -5.59 -16.38 -22.17
N ASN A 91 -6.67 -16.44 -22.96
CA ASN A 91 -7.18 -17.70 -23.52
C ASN A 91 -6.14 -18.36 -24.45
N LYS A 92 -6.08 -19.69 -24.49
CA LYS A 92 -5.20 -20.42 -25.43
C LYS A 92 -5.65 -20.32 -26.90
N LYS A 93 -6.95 -20.09 -27.18
CA LYS A 93 -7.51 -20.10 -28.55
C LYS A 93 -7.45 -18.75 -29.27
N TRP A 94 -7.57 -17.65 -28.54
CA TRP A 94 -7.71 -16.28 -29.11
C TRP A 94 -7.03 -15.20 -28.27
N GLY A 95 -6.30 -15.57 -27.22
CA GLY A 95 -5.81 -14.63 -26.21
C GLY A 95 -4.80 -13.60 -26.73
N LEU A 96 -4.71 -12.48 -26.01
CA LEU A 96 -3.80 -11.37 -26.32
C LEU A 96 -2.33 -11.81 -26.24
N ASN A 97 -1.46 -11.11 -26.99
CA ASN A 97 -0.02 -11.39 -26.95
C ASN A 97 0.59 -11.13 -25.55
N GLN A 98 1.73 -11.77 -25.27
CA GLN A 98 2.35 -11.76 -23.94
C GLN A 98 2.76 -10.34 -23.47
N ASN A 99 3.16 -9.45 -24.39
CA ASN A 99 3.58 -8.09 -24.06
C ASN A 99 2.38 -7.22 -23.67
N THR A 100 1.28 -7.29 -24.43
CA THR A 100 0.02 -6.62 -24.10
C THR A 100 -0.54 -7.13 -22.77
N LEU A 101 -0.51 -8.44 -22.52
CA LEU A 101 -0.90 -9.03 -21.23
C LEU A 101 0.01 -8.60 -20.07
N GLY A 102 1.33 -8.49 -20.29
CA GLY A 102 2.29 -7.98 -19.31
C GLY A 102 2.05 -6.51 -18.98
N ASN A 103 1.67 -5.70 -19.96
CA ASN A 103 1.29 -4.30 -19.76
C ASN A 103 -0.06 -4.16 -19.06
N LEU A 104 -1.06 -4.98 -19.42
CA LEU A 104 -2.32 -5.08 -18.68
C LEU A 104 -2.08 -5.50 -17.21
N TYR A 105 -1.18 -6.44 -16.94
CA TYR A 105 -0.77 -6.76 -15.57
C TYR A 105 -0.20 -5.54 -14.83
N LYS A 106 0.72 -4.79 -15.44
CA LYS A 106 1.33 -3.58 -14.84
C LYS A 106 0.25 -2.54 -14.51
N SER A 107 -0.62 -2.19 -15.46
CA SER A 107 -1.65 -1.16 -15.28
C SER A 107 -2.79 -1.58 -14.34
N LEU A 108 -3.13 -2.87 -14.29
CA LEU A 108 -4.26 -3.37 -13.48
C LEU A 108 -3.83 -3.84 -12.10
N VAL A 109 -2.85 -4.74 -12.01
CA VAL A 109 -2.43 -5.38 -10.75
C VAL A 109 -1.19 -4.70 -10.18
N GLY A 110 -0.19 -4.39 -11.01
CA GLY A 110 1.00 -3.65 -10.62
C GLY A 110 0.66 -2.33 -9.95
N ALA A 111 -0.22 -1.53 -10.54
CA ALA A 111 -0.68 -0.26 -9.97
C ALA A 111 -1.37 -0.36 -8.58
N ILE A 112 -1.90 -1.54 -8.18
CA ILE A 112 -2.40 -1.74 -6.80
C ILE A 112 -1.22 -1.99 -5.85
N LEU A 113 -0.28 -2.85 -6.26
CA LEU A 113 0.91 -3.19 -5.47
C LEU A 113 1.81 -1.96 -5.29
N ASP A 114 2.14 -1.28 -6.39
CA ASP A 114 2.97 -0.08 -6.43
C ASP A 114 2.41 1.02 -5.50
N TYR A 115 1.09 1.20 -5.41
CA TYR A 115 0.47 2.17 -4.48
C TYR A 115 0.77 1.89 -2.99
N SER A 116 1.12 0.65 -2.64
CA SER A 116 1.46 0.24 -1.27
C SER A 116 2.96 0.33 -0.93
N PHE A 117 3.81 0.82 -1.85
CA PHE A 117 5.26 0.95 -1.61
C PHE A 117 5.65 1.67 -0.30
N PRO A 118 4.95 2.72 0.20
CA PRO A 118 5.34 3.39 1.44
C PRO A 118 5.22 2.49 2.68
N CYS A 119 4.47 1.40 2.61
CA CYS A 119 4.29 0.44 3.70
C CYS A 119 5.27 -0.75 3.62
N LEU A 120 6.12 -0.85 2.59
CA LEU A 120 7.00 -2.00 2.34
C LEU A 120 7.80 -2.43 3.58
N ASN A 121 8.46 -1.47 4.24
CA ASN A 121 9.33 -1.73 5.39
C ASN A 121 8.57 -2.24 6.64
N SER A 122 7.24 -2.26 6.59
CA SER A 122 6.36 -2.84 7.63
C SER A 122 5.69 -4.14 7.19
N PHE A 123 5.88 -4.62 5.96
CA PHE A 123 5.37 -5.91 5.51
C PHE A 123 6.28 -7.04 5.99
N SER A 124 5.70 -8.00 6.72
CA SER A 124 6.37 -9.26 7.03
C SER A 124 6.71 -10.04 5.75
N GLU A 125 7.75 -10.86 5.78
CA GLU A 125 8.07 -11.78 4.68
C GLU A 125 6.86 -12.61 4.23
N ASN A 126 6.01 -13.05 5.17
CA ASN A 126 4.81 -13.83 4.86
C ASN A 126 3.82 -13.01 4.02
N ASN A 127 3.65 -11.72 4.32
CA ASN A 127 2.82 -10.82 3.55
C ASN A 127 3.44 -10.49 2.17
N ILE A 128 4.76 -10.34 2.07
CA ILE A 128 5.45 -10.23 0.78
C ILE A 128 5.25 -11.52 -0.05
N LYS A 129 5.35 -12.71 0.58
CA LYS A 129 5.09 -14.02 -0.06
C LYS A 129 3.63 -14.17 -0.52
N LYS A 130 2.64 -13.70 0.26
CA LYS A 130 1.22 -13.60 -0.16
C LYS A 130 1.09 -12.78 -1.46
N LEU A 131 1.72 -11.61 -1.54
CA LEU A 131 1.65 -10.73 -2.72
C LEU A 131 2.42 -11.32 -3.92
N GLN A 132 3.59 -11.93 -3.69
CA GLN A 132 4.37 -12.60 -4.73
C GLN A 132 3.60 -13.78 -5.35
N ALA A 133 2.79 -14.50 -4.59
CA ALA A 133 1.93 -15.56 -5.12
C ALA A 133 0.90 -15.05 -6.14
N ILE A 134 0.41 -13.81 -6.00
CA ILE A 134 -0.49 -13.16 -6.95
C ILE A 134 0.26 -12.88 -8.27
N GLN A 135 1.45 -12.27 -8.18
CA GLN A 135 2.30 -12.03 -9.35
C GLN A 135 2.64 -13.34 -10.06
N ASN A 136 3.05 -14.38 -9.33
CA ASN A 136 3.40 -15.68 -9.91
C ASN A 136 2.19 -16.34 -10.59
N THR A 137 0.99 -16.20 -10.02
CA THR A 137 -0.26 -16.68 -10.65
C THR A 137 -0.57 -15.94 -11.94
N ALA A 138 -0.34 -14.62 -12.00
CA ALA A 138 -0.48 -13.84 -13.23
C ALA A 138 0.57 -14.26 -14.28
N VAL A 139 1.85 -14.33 -13.91
CA VAL A 139 2.95 -14.71 -14.82
C VAL A 139 2.73 -16.10 -15.42
N ARG A 140 2.39 -17.12 -14.61
CA ARG A 140 2.02 -18.47 -15.12
C ARG A 140 0.90 -18.38 -16.14
N SER A 141 -0.14 -17.59 -15.85
CA SER A 141 -1.30 -17.41 -16.75
C SER A 141 -0.88 -16.79 -18.08
N ILE A 142 -0.08 -15.73 -18.05
CA ILE A 142 0.38 -14.97 -19.23
C ILE A 142 1.34 -15.80 -20.10
N LEU A 143 2.37 -16.38 -19.48
CA LEU A 143 3.46 -17.09 -20.17
C LEU A 143 3.16 -18.57 -20.46
N LYS A 144 1.96 -19.07 -20.10
CA LYS A 144 1.52 -20.47 -20.27
C LYS A 144 2.36 -21.50 -19.52
N LEU A 145 3.03 -21.08 -18.45
CA LEU A 145 3.80 -21.98 -17.59
C LEU A 145 2.88 -22.98 -16.88
N LYS A 146 3.41 -24.17 -16.61
CA LYS A 146 2.71 -25.20 -15.83
C LYS A 146 2.47 -24.72 -14.39
N TYR A 147 1.58 -25.42 -13.67
CA TYR A 147 1.32 -25.15 -12.26
C TYR A 147 2.49 -25.57 -11.35
N ASP A 148 3.20 -26.63 -11.71
CA ASP A 148 4.36 -27.19 -11.01
C ASP A 148 5.63 -26.30 -11.06
N THR A 149 5.74 -25.39 -12.05
CA THR A 149 7.00 -24.72 -12.38
C THR A 149 7.57 -23.96 -11.16
N PRO A 150 8.81 -24.23 -10.72
CA PRO A 150 9.42 -23.58 -9.57
C PRO A 150 9.41 -22.04 -9.60
N SER A 151 9.20 -21.41 -8.43
CA SER A 151 9.02 -19.95 -8.33
C SER A 151 10.22 -19.14 -8.83
N ASN A 152 11.44 -19.64 -8.67
CA ASN A 152 12.65 -19.01 -9.22
C ASN A 152 12.62 -18.94 -10.76
N ILE A 153 12.16 -20.01 -11.43
CA ILE A 153 11.97 -20.03 -12.89
C ILE A 153 10.86 -19.04 -13.30
N VAL A 154 9.75 -19.01 -12.57
CA VAL A 154 8.67 -18.03 -12.80
C VAL A 154 9.17 -16.59 -12.65
N HIS A 155 10.01 -16.29 -11.66
CA HIS A 155 10.61 -14.95 -11.47
C HIS A 155 11.59 -14.60 -12.62
N HIS A 156 12.46 -15.53 -13.00
CA HIS A 156 13.42 -15.34 -14.10
C HIS A 156 12.72 -15.08 -15.44
N GLU A 157 11.65 -15.85 -15.75
CA GLU A 157 10.85 -15.61 -16.94
C GLU A 157 10.05 -14.30 -16.89
N ALA A 158 9.50 -13.93 -15.73
CA ALA A 158 8.81 -12.65 -15.54
C ALA A 158 9.75 -11.47 -15.83
N PHE A 159 11.01 -11.54 -15.35
CA PHE A 159 12.01 -10.53 -15.63
C PHE A 159 12.40 -10.52 -17.11
N ASN A 160 12.79 -11.66 -17.68
CA ASN A 160 13.33 -11.71 -19.04
C ASN A 160 12.28 -11.33 -20.11
N LYS A 161 11.08 -11.94 -20.04
CA LYS A 161 10.03 -11.80 -21.07
C LYS A 161 9.14 -10.58 -20.86
N LEU A 162 8.75 -10.28 -19.61
CA LEU A 162 7.76 -9.23 -19.31
C LEU A 162 8.35 -7.95 -18.70
N LYS A 163 9.67 -7.94 -18.39
CA LYS A 163 10.34 -6.89 -17.63
C LYS A 163 9.62 -6.60 -16.31
N LEU A 164 9.38 -7.66 -15.54
CA LEU A 164 8.78 -7.62 -14.20
C LEU A 164 9.79 -8.08 -13.14
N LEU A 165 10.11 -7.19 -12.21
CA LEU A 165 10.79 -7.52 -10.96
C LEU A 165 9.85 -8.31 -10.03
N THR A 166 10.40 -8.98 -9.02
CA THR A 166 9.63 -9.50 -7.88
C THR A 166 8.95 -8.36 -7.14
N VAL A 167 7.87 -8.66 -6.40
CA VAL A 167 7.12 -7.65 -5.62
C VAL A 167 8.04 -6.92 -4.63
N SER A 168 8.92 -7.65 -3.92
CA SER A 168 9.86 -7.03 -2.98
C SER A 168 10.80 -6.03 -3.67
N ASN A 169 11.45 -6.45 -4.76
CA ASN A 169 12.43 -5.61 -5.47
C ASN A 169 11.75 -4.42 -6.16
N ARG A 170 10.52 -4.60 -6.67
CA ARG A 170 9.73 -3.53 -7.28
C ARG A 170 9.34 -2.45 -6.27
N LEU A 171 8.84 -2.84 -5.10
CA LEU A 171 8.48 -1.88 -4.06
C LEU A 171 9.71 -1.20 -3.47
N PHE A 172 10.84 -1.92 -3.36
CA PHE A 172 12.11 -1.35 -2.93
C PHE A 172 12.62 -0.28 -3.92
N GLU A 173 12.69 -0.61 -5.22
CA GLU A 173 13.01 0.32 -6.30
C GLU A 173 12.14 1.59 -6.26
N LEU A 174 10.84 1.45 -6.02
CA LEU A 174 9.93 2.60 -5.87
C LEU A 174 10.25 3.46 -4.64
N SER A 175 10.60 2.83 -3.51
CA SER A 175 11.01 3.55 -2.30
C SER A 175 12.33 4.31 -2.49
N GLU A 176 13.33 3.72 -3.16
CA GLU A 176 14.59 4.40 -3.49
C GLU A 176 14.36 5.58 -4.44
N ARG A 177 13.59 5.39 -5.51
CA ARG A 177 13.22 6.46 -6.45
C ARG A 177 12.49 7.61 -5.74
N TYR A 178 11.57 7.30 -4.82
CA TYR A 178 10.83 8.30 -4.04
C TYR A 178 11.77 9.10 -3.11
N VAL A 179 12.62 8.41 -2.35
CA VAL A 179 13.58 9.06 -1.43
C VAL A 179 14.60 9.89 -2.20
N GLY A 180 15.19 9.36 -3.28
CA GLY A 180 16.15 10.08 -4.12
C GLY A 180 15.55 11.33 -4.77
N THR A 181 14.29 11.26 -5.22
CA THR A 181 13.56 12.42 -5.75
C THR A 181 13.28 13.46 -4.66
N GLY A 182 12.92 13.02 -3.44
CA GLY A 182 12.74 13.92 -2.30
C GLY A 182 14.03 14.66 -1.92
N LEU A 183 15.17 13.95 -1.92
CA LEU A 183 16.49 14.52 -1.60
C LEU A 183 16.98 15.50 -2.68
N SER A 184 16.81 15.20 -3.96
CA SER A 184 17.24 16.12 -5.03
C SER A 184 16.48 17.45 -5.02
N HIS A 185 15.18 17.41 -4.68
CA HIS A 185 14.38 18.62 -4.55
C HIS A 185 14.65 19.37 -3.23
N SER A 186 14.82 18.69 -2.09
CA SER A 186 15.06 19.38 -0.81
C SER A 186 16.35 20.20 -0.81
N ILE A 187 17.43 19.69 -1.43
CA ILE A 187 18.72 20.39 -1.60
C ILE A 187 18.58 21.68 -2.44
N SER A 188 17.52 21.81 -3.24
CA SER A 188 17.24 23.01 -4.03
C SER A 188 16.48 24.09 -3.23
N TYR A 189 15.79 23.72 -2.15
CA TYR A 189 15.12 24.67 -1.25
C TYR A 189 16.03 25.23 -0.15
N THR A 190 17.17 24.58 0.15
CA THR A 190 18.17 25.05 1.12
C THR A 190 19.29 25.89 0.49
N LYS A 191 19.12 26.40 -0.73
CA LYS A 191 20.08 27.23 -1.48
C LYS A 191 19.51 28.61 -1.85
N LYS A 192 18.72 29.20 -0.96
CA LYS A 192 18.22 30.58 -1.00
C LYS A 192 18.27 31.19 0.39
#